data_AF-A0AAW0LYC4-F1
#
_entry.id   AF-A0AAW0LYC4-F1
#
_cell.length_a   1.000
_cell.length_b   1.000
_cell.length_c   1.000
_cell.angle_alpha   90.00
_cell.angle_beta   90.00
_cell.angle_gamma   90.00
#
_symmetry.space_group_name_H-M   'P 1'
#
loop_
_entity.id
_entity.type
_entity.pdbx_description
1 polymer ?
#
loop_
_entity_poly.entity_id
_entity_poly.type
_entity_poly.pdbx_seq_one_letter_code
_entity_poly.pdbx_strand_id
1 'polypeptide(L)'
;MGDGPLRSLIHGPLDRDGDNLRVREVWDHQGQWSLHTLLFVLPHHVVDTIRATPKPLSLDQDDLLSWNYSTNGTFNPKSAYTISSNSVASHATCSWKWFWKVPTLPRVITFLWLACHGRLPTKGNLHSRHILHDDLCPFCLTSQETTLHILRDCPRVTPIWSTLFGSTPIPPYFHSSSTFNWIRSMTASFQLIPDPGITPWPTLFPIAAWSI
;
A
#
# COMPACT_ATOMS: atom_id res chain seq x y z
N MET A 1 3.35 -18.56 -15.12
CA MET A 1 2.28 -19.16 -15.95
C MET A 1 1.63 -20.23 -15.09
N GLY A 2 0.30 -20.17 -14.91
CA GLY A 2 -0.50 -21.06 -14.08
C GLY A 2 -0.88 -20.46 -12.72
N ASP A 3 -2.18 -20.27 -12.46
CA ASP A 3 -2.74 -19.87 -11.15
C ASP A 3 -2.79 -21.04 -10.15
N GLY A 4 -2.25 -22.19 -10.54
CA GLY A 4 -2.28 -23.44 -9.79
C GLY A 4 -2.22 -24.65 -10.73
N PRO A 5 -2.26 -25.88 -10.17
CA PRO A 5 -2.33 -27.10 -10.97
C PRO A 5 -3.65 -27.18 -11.74
N LEU A 6 -3.62 -27.64 -13.00
CA LEU A 6 -4.81 -27.83 -13.85
C LEU A 6 -5.88 -28.74 -13.23
N ARG A 7 -5.50 -29.56 -12.25
CA ARG A 7 -6.40 -30.40 -11.45
C ARG A 7 -7.58 -29.62 -10.85
N SER A 8 -7.41 -28.36 -10.47
CA SER A 8 -8.51 -27.55 -9.93
C SER A 8 -9.55 -27.15 -10.98
N LEU A 9 -9.23 -27.25 -12.27
CA LEU A 9 -10.06 -26.85 -13.41
C LEU A 9 -10.70 -28.04 -14.14
N ILE A 10 -10.35 -29.27 -13.77
CA ILE A 10 -10.86 -30.50 -14.37
C ILE A 10 -11.96 -31.07 -13.48
N HIS A 11 -13.09 -31.46 -14.07
CA HIS A 11 -14.18 -32.13 -13.37
C HIS A 11 -14.13 -33.64 -13.61
N GLY A 12 -14.01 -34.43 -12.53
CA GLY A 12 -14.05 -35.90 -12.56
C GLY A 12 -12.84 -36.55 -11.89
N PRO A 13 -12.90 -37.88 -11.63
CA PRO A 13 -11.76 -38.62 -11.12
C PRO A 13 -10.67 -38.71 -12.20
N LEU A 14 -9.48 -38.22 -11.89
CA LEU A 14 -8.28 -38.55 -12.67
C LEU A 14 -7.84 -39.96 -12.29
N ASP A 15 -7.47 -40.76 -13.28
CA ASP A 15 -6.78 -42.02 -13.01
C ASP A 15 -5.35 -41.74 -12.49
N ARG A 16 -4.70 -42.78 -11.97
CA ARG A 16 -3.33 -42.67 -11.41
C ARG A 16 -2.30 -42.23 -12.46
N ASP A 17 -2.58 -42.50 -13.73
CA ASP A 17 -1.69 -42.19 -14.85
C ASP A 17 -1.82 -40.72 -15.27
N GLY A 18 -3.03 -40.15 -15.24
CA GLY A 18 -3.31 -38.74 -15.50
C GLY A 18 -2.74 -37.80 -14.44
N ASP A 19 -2.62 -38.24 -13.18
CA ASP A 19 -2.06 -37.43 -12.09
C ASP A 19 -0.53 -37.25 -12.19
N ASN A 20 0.15 -38.14 -12.94
CA ASN A 20 1.60 -38.09 -13.17
C ASN A 20 1.99 -37.61 -14.58
N LEU A 21 1.01 -37.24 -15.40
CA LEU A 21 1.21 -36.83 -16.77
C LEU A 21 2.08 -35.56 -16.85
N ARG A 22 3.19 -35.65 -17.58
CA ARG A 22 4.11 -34.51 -17.76
C ARG A 22 3.76 -33.71 -19.01
N VAL A 23 4.01 -32.40 -18.99
CA VAL A 23 3.78 -31.52 -20.15
C VAL A 23 4.47 -32.03 -21.42
N ARG A 24 5.68 -32.57 -21.30
CA ARG A 24 6.44 -33.17 -22.43
C ARG A 24 5.76 -34.38 -23.08
N GLU A 25 4.90 -35.09 -22.35
CA GLU A 25 4.20 -36.30 -22.82
C GLU A 25 2.94 -35.94 -23.62
N VAL A 26 2.48 -34.70 -23.50
CA VAL A 26 1.33 -34.14 -24.23
C VAL A 26 1.81 -33.30 -25.44
N TRP A 27 3.06 -33.45 -25.82
CA TRP A 27 3.67 -32.79 -26.98
C TRP A 27 4.07 -33.84 -28.02
N ASP A 28 3.71 -33.61 -29.29
CA ASP A 28 4.19 -34.48 -30.36
C ASP A 28 5.61 -34.09 -30.83
N HIS A 29 6.24 -35.00 -31.59
CA HIS A 29 7.56 -34.78 -32.20
C HIS A 29 7.56 -33.64 -33.25
N GLN A 30 6.38 -33.17 -33.67
CA GLN A 30 6.20 -32.08 -34.63
C GLN A 30 6.05 -30.72 -33.93
N GLY A 31 6.05 -30.71 -32.59
CA GLY A 31 5.96 -29.50 -31.78
C GLY A 31 4.53 -28.98 -31.60
N GLN A 32 3.49 -29.79 -31.83
CA GLN A 32 2.11 -29.46 -31.53
C GLN A 32 1.62 -30.14 -30.24
N TRP A 33 0.69 -29.46 -29.57
CA TRP A 33 0.02 -30.02 -28.39
C TRP A 33 -0.94 -31.15 -28.78
N SER A 34 -0.68 -32.35 -28.28
CA SER A 34 -1.53 -33.53 -28.46
C SER A 34 -2.59 -33.61 -27.35
N LEU A 35 -3.42 -32.56 -27.23
CA LEU A 35 -4.46 -32.50 -26.19
C LEU A 35 -5.57 -33.54 -26.39
N HIS A 36 -5.66 -34.13 -27.59
CA HIS A 36 -6.61 -35.19 -27.90
C HIS A 36 -6.26 -36.52 -27.22
N THR A 37 -5.03 -36.67 -26.74
CA THR A 37 -4.54 -37.88 -26.06
C THR A 37 -4.78 -37.82 -24.54
N LEU A 38 -5.29 -36.68 -24.04
CA LEU A 38 -5.62 -36.52 -22.64
C LEU A 38 -6.84 -37.38 -22.27
N LEU A 39 -6.74 -38.07 -21.13
CA LEU A 39 -7.81 -38.91 -20.58
C LEU A 39 -8.95 -38.10 -19.92
N PHE A 40 -8.87 -36.77 -19.98
CA PHE A 40 -9.80 -35.82 -19.38
C PHE A 40 -10.02 -34.62 -20.30
N VAL A 41 -11.16 -33.95 -20.13
CA VAL A 41 -11.54 -32.78 -20.93
C VAL A 41 -11.09 -31.51 -20.23
N LEU A 42 -10.27 -30.71 -20.91
CA LEU A 42 -9.90 -29.36 -20.47
C LEU A 42 -10.94 -28.33 -20.97
N PRO A 43 -11.28 -27.31 -20.16
CA PRO A 43 -12.10 -26.20 -20.63
C PRO A 43 -11.46 -25.50 -21.84
N HIS A 44 -12.29 -25.04 -22.80
CA HIS A 44 -11.82 -24.44 -24.05
C HIS A 44 -10.84 -23.26 -23.85
N HIS A 45 -11.10 -22.38 -22.88
CA HIS A 45 -10.22 -21.24 -22.58
C HIS A 45 -8.80 -21.67 -22.12
N VAL A 46 -8.69 -22.82 -21.44
CA VAL A 46 -7.41 -23.39 -21.01
C VAL A 46 -6.67 -23.94 -22.22
N VAL A 47 -7.37 -24.65 -23.10
CA VAL A 47 -6.82 -25.18 -24.36
C VAL A 47 -6.23 -24.07 -25.22
N ASP A 48 -6.95 -22.95 -25.37
CA ASP A 48 -6.49 -21.82 -26.17
C ASP A 48 -5.23 -21.16 -25.56
N THR A 49 -5.19 -21.04 -24.23
CA THR A 49 -4.03 -20.50 -23.51
C THR A 49 -2.79 -21.39 -23.67
N ILE A 50 -2.99 -22.71 -23.56
CA ILE A 50 -1.94 -23.73 -23.76
C ILE A 50 -1.39 -23.62 -25.19
N ARG A 51 -2.26 -23.57 -26.20
CA ARG A 51 -1.87 -23.43 -27.62
C ARG A 51 -1.14 -22.12 -27.92
N ALA A 52 -1.48 -21.03 -27.23
CA ALA A 52 -0.81 -19.74 -27.37
C ALA A 52 0.54 -19.65 -26.65
N THR A 53 0.93 -20.67 -25.87
CA THR A 53 2.20 -20.68 -25.14
C THR A 53 3.37 -20.89 -26.11
N PRO A 54 4.36 -19.99 -26.16
CA PRO A 54 5.47 -20.10 -27.10
C PRO A 54 6.29 -21.38 -26.89
N LYS A 55 6.72 -21.97 -28.01
CA LYS A 55 7.58 -23.16 -28.03
C LYS A 55 8.95 -22.87 -27.38
N PRO A 56 9.47 -23.74 -26.49
CA PRO A 56 10.88 -23.74 -26.12
C PRO A 56 11.73 -24.04 -27.37
N LEU A 57 12.67 -23.15 -27.71
CA LEU A 57 13.51 -23.30 -28.91
C LEU A 57 14.48 -24.49 -28.82
N SER A 58 14.79 -24.95 -27.61
CA SER A 58 15.68 -26.08 -27.32
C SER A 58 14.94 -27.18 -26.57
N LEU A 59 14.93 -28.39 -27.14
CA LEU A 59 14.28 -29.57 -26.55
C LEU A 59 15.12 -30.26 -25.45
N ASP A 60 16.41 -29.93 -25.33
CA ASP A 60 17.38 -30.53 -24.40
C ASP A 60 17.76 -29.59 -23.23
N GLN A 61 16.89 -28.64 -22.86
CA GLN A 61 17.13 -27.83 -21.65
C GLN A 61 16.40 -28.40 -20.45
N ASP A 62 17.09 -28.45 -19.32
CA ASP A 62 16.50 -28.76 -18.02
C ASP A 62 15.46 -27.69 -17.62
N ASP A 63 14.47 -28.09 -16.84
CA ASP A 63 13.46 -27.18 -16.29
C ASP A 63 14.13 -26.12 -15.40
N LEU A 64 13.83 -24.84 -15.66
CA LEU A 64 14.35 -23.71 -14.89
C LEU A 64 13.22 -22.97 -14.16
N LEU A 65 13.51 -22.53 -12.93
CA LEU A 65 12.62 -21.61 -12.22
C LEU A 65 12.61 -20.25 -12.94
N SER A 66 11.41 -19.82 -13.34
CA SER A 66 11.20 -18.55 -14.04
C SER A 66 10.35 -17.61 -13.20
N TRP A 67 10.76 -16.34 -13.14
CA TRP A 67 10.02 -15.28 -12.50
C TRP A 67 8.93 -14.74 -13.43
N ASN A 68 7.65 -15.01 -13.09
CA ASN A 68 6.49 -14.63 -13.89
C ASN A 68 6.38 -13.14 -14.24
N TYR A 69 7.03 -12.27 -13.46
CA TYR A 69 7.01 -10.81 -13.64
C TYR A 69 8.28 -10.27 -14.29
N SER A 70 8.97 -11.11 -15.08
CA SER A 70 10.05 -10.71 -15.96
C SER A 70 9.90 -11.34 -17.34
N THR A 71 10.15 -10.56 -18.40
CA THR A 71 10.05 -11.02 -19.79
C THR A 71 11.11 -12.05 -20.17
N ASN A 72 12.22 -12.08 -19.46
CA ASN A 72 13.31 -13.04 -19.62
C ASN A 72 13.34 -14.12 -18.53
N GLY A 73 12.31 -14.16 -17.66
CA GLY A 73 12.21 -15.12 -16.56
C GLY A 73 13.20 -14.92 -15.41
N THR A 74 14.08 -13.90 -15.44
CA THR A 74 15.02 -13.67 -14.34
C THR A 74 14.35 -12.99 -13.15
N PHE A 75 14.76 -13.37 -11.94
CA PHE A 75 14.27 -12.72 -10.73
C PHE A 75 14.69 -11.24 -10.72
N ASN A 76 13.73 -10.37 -10.43
CA ASN A 76 13.97 -8.93 -10.34
C ASN A 76 13.46 -8.41 -8.98
N PRO A 77 14.37 -7.95 -8.09
CA PRO A 77 13.99 -7.40 -6.78
C PRO A 77 12.99 -6.24 -6.88
N LYS A 78 13.03 -5.44 -7.96
CA LYS A 78 12.08 -4.34 -8.18
C LYS A 78 10.68 -4.85 -8.44
N SER A 79 10.49 -5.89 -9.25
CA SER A 79 9.15 -6.45 -9.47
C SER A 79 8.67 -7.23 -8.25
N ALA A 80 9.54 -7.96 -7.55
CA ALA A 80 9.23 -8.57 -6.26
C ALA A 80 8.79 -7.53 -5.20
N TYR A 81 9.52 -6.42 -5.09
CA TYR A 81 9.14 -5.31 -4.22
C TYR A 81 7.81 -4.70 -4.65
N THR A 82 7.59 -4.51 -5.96
CA THR A 82 6.33 -3.97 -6.47
C THR A 82 5.13 -4.87 -6.13
N ILE A 83 5.27 -6.19 -6.22
CA ILE A 83 4.20 -7.15 -5.89
C ILE A 83 3.92 -7.15 -4.39
N SER A 84 4.97 -7.23 -3.58
CA SER A 84 4.85 -7.15 -2.11
C SER A 84 4.35 -5.79 -1.63
N SER A 85 4.68 -4.71 -2.33
CA SER A 85 4.17 -3.38 -2.03
C SER A 85 2.74 -3.22 -2.50
N ASN A 86 2.34 -3.76 -3.66
CA ASN A 86 0.99 -3.60 -4.21
C ASN A 86 -0.08 -4.37 -3.43
N SER A 87 0.27 -5.49 -2.76
CA SER A 87 -0.65 -6.11 -1.79
C SER A 87 -0.87 -5.24 -0.54
N VAL A 88 0.05 -4.31 -0.27
CA VAL A 88 -0.03 -3.32 0.83
C VAL A 88 -0.41 -1.92 0.31
N ALA A 89 -0.39 -1.69 -1.01
CA ALA A 89 -0.53 -0.39 -1.66
C ALA A 89 -1.76 -0.35 -2.57
N SER A 90 -2.93 -0.56 -1.96
CA SER A 90 -4.14 0.19 -2.34
C SER A 90 -4.08 1.66 -1.85
N HIS A 91 -2.89 2.17 -1.55
CA HIS A 91 -2.68 3.58 -1.28
C HIS A 91 -2.48 4.28 -2.62
N ALA A 92 -3.54 4.97 -3.07
CA ALA A 92 -3.54 5.93 -4.15
C ALA A 92 -2.19 6.65 -4.25
N THR A 93 -1.68 6.81 -5.47
CA THR A 93 -0.47 7.55 -5.85
C THR A 93 -0.44 8.96 -5.23
N CYS A 94 -0.18 9.04 -3.93
CA CYS A 94 -0.11 10.29 -3.19
C CYS A 94 1.24 10.89 -3.50
N SER A 95 1.24 11.93 -4.32
CA SER A 95 2.43 12.74 -4.54
C SER A 95 2.87 13.33 -3.20
N TRP A 96 4.07 12.96 -2.74
CA TRP A 96 4.71 13.53 -1.54
C TRP A 96 5.47 14.82 -1.83
N LYS A 97 5.50 15.28 -3.10
CA LYS A 97 6.26 16.46 -3.54
C LYS A 97 5.81 17.77 -2.89
N TRP A 98 4.57 17.83 -2.38
CA TRP A 98 4.03 19.05 -1.78
C TRP A 98 4.65 19.37 -0.41
N PHE A 99 5.15 18.39 0.35
CA PHE A 99 5.80 18.62 1.65
C PHE A 99 6.94 19.62 1.54
N TRP A 100 7.74 19.48 0.49
CA TRP A 100 8.91 20.33 0.24
C TRP A 100 8.55 21.74 -0.23
N LYS A 101 7.26 22.01 -0.49
CA LYS A 101 6.75 23.33 -0.85
C LYS A 101 6.10 24.05 0.33
N VAL A 102 5.96 23.38 1.48
CA VAL A 102 5.37 23.99 2.68
C VAL A 102 6.34 25.06 3.22
N PRO A 103 5.89 26.30 3.43
CA PRO A 103 6.75 27.41 3.86
C PRO A 103 7.04 27.31 5.37
N THR A 104 7.91 26.38 5.77
CA THR A 104 8.31 26.16 7.17
C THR A 104 9.73 25.60 7.28
N LEU A 105 10.21 25.36 8.50
CA LEU A 105 11.55 24.84 8.77
C LEU A 105 11.69 23.37 8.32
N PRO A 106 12.85 22.93 7.80
CA PRO A 106 13.06 21.54 7.35
C PRO A 106 12.75 20.48 8.43
N ARG A 107 13.04 20.78 9.70
CA ARG A 107 12.70 19.90 10.84
C ARG A 107 11.20 19.71 11.02
N VAL A 108 10.41 20.78 10.79
CA VAL A 108 8.95 20.76 10.89
C VAL A 108 8.36 19.99 9.70
N ILE A 109 8.90 20.16 8.49
CA ILE A 109 8.51 19.36 7.32
C ILE A 109 8.76 17.87 7.59
N THR A 110 9.93 17.54 8.13
CA THR A 110 10.30 16.14 8.47
C THR A 110 9.33 15.55 9.49
N PHE A 111 8.96 16.31 10.51
CA PHE A 111 7.96 15.90 11.48
C PHE A 111 6.59 15.62 10.86
N LEU A 112 6.06 16.54 10.04
CA LEU A 112 4.78 16.36 9.38
C LEU A 112 4.81 15.14 8.44
N TRP A 113 5.94 14.91 7.78
CA TRP A 113 6.16 13.73 6.95
C TRP A 113 6.11 12.44 7.80
N LEU A 114 6.82 12.39 8.93
CA LEU A 114 6.76 11.26 9.87
C LEU A 114 5.35 11.05 10.43
N ALA A 115 4.62 12.13 10.72
CA ALA A 115 3.24 12.09 11.18
C ALA A 115 2.33 11.43 10.14
N CYS A 116 2.42 11.83 8.87
CA CYS A 116 1.65 11.25 7.78
C CYS A 116 1.96 9.76 7.54
N HIS A 117 3.19 9.32 7.85
CA HIS A 117 3.58 7.91 7.75
C HIS A 117 3.27 7.09 9.01
N GLY A 118 2.66 7.68 10.05
CA GLY A 118 2.42 6.98 11.32
C GLY A 118 3.72 6.55 12.00
N ARG A 119 4.76 7.37 11.90
CA ARG A 119 6.11 7.06 12.41
C ARG A 119 6.49 7.83 13.66
N LEU A 120 5.62 8.71 14.17
CA LEU A 120 5.85 9.38 15.45
C LEU A 120 5.86 8.36 16.60
N PRO A 121 6.65 8.58 17.66
CA PRO A 121 6.74 7.67 18.80
C PRO A 121 5.55 7.83 19.76
N THR A 122 4.32 7.82 19.22
CA THR A 122 3.12 7.88 20.06
C THR A 122 2.96 6.59 20.86
N LYS A 123 2.32 6.62 22.02
CA LYS A 123 2.06 5.38 22.77
C LYS A 123 1.30 4.34 21.95
N GLY A 124 0.36 4.72 21.09
CA GLY A 124 -0.28 3.77 20.16
C GLY A 124 0.70 3.05 19.22
N ASN A 125 1.69 3.77 18.69
CA ASN A 125 2.74 3.19 17.85
C ASN A 125 3.74 2.35 18.64
N LEU A 126 4.03 2.70 19.89
CA LEU A 126 4.92 1.93 20.75
C LEU A 126 4.24 0.66 21.28
N HIS A 127 2.97 0.76 21.65
CA HIS A 127 2.14 -0.36 22.09
C HIS A 127 1.94 -1.39 20.97
N SER A 128 1.62 -0.96 19.74
CA SER A 128 1.53 -1.88 18.59
C SER A 128 2.84 -2.60 18.25
N ARG A 129 3.98 -2.05 18.71
CA ARG A 129 5.31 -2.68 18.61
C ARG A 129 5.70 -3.46 19.85
N HIS A 130 4.78 -3.64 20.80
CA HIS A 130 5.00 -4.35 22.07
C HIS A 130 6.11 -3.73 22.93
N ILE A 131 6.36 -2.42 22.79
CA ILE A 131 7.35 -1.68 23.59
C ILE A 131 6.73 -1.15 24.88
N LEU A 132 5.46 -0.74 24.84
CA LEU A 132 4.69 -0.26 25.99
C LEU A 132 3.51 -1.18 26.27
N HIS A 133 3.05 -1.20 27.52
CA HIS A 133 1.92 -2.01 28.00
C HIS A 133 0.56 -1.34 27.84
N ASP A 134 0.53 -0.01 27.70
CA ASP A 134 -0.68 0.77 27.45
C ASP A 134 -0.48 1.71 26.27
N ASP A 135 -1.59 2.10 25.67
CA ASP A 135 -1.61 3.05 24.57
C ASP A 135 -2.40 4.33 24.89
N LEU A 136 -2.74 4.56 26.16
CA LEU A 136 -3.56 5.70 26.57
C LEU A 136 -2.80 7.01 26.43
N CYS A 137 -3.46 7.99 25.81
CA CYS A 137 -2.93 9.34 25.66
C CYS A 137 -2.54 9.93 27.01
N PRO A 138 -1.28 10.39 27.19
CA PRO A 138 -0.79 10.90 28.48
C PRO A 138 -1.46 12.21 28.88
N PHE A 139 -2.10 12.91 27.94
CA PHE A 139 -2.75 14.19 28.20
C PHE A 139 -4.18 14.04 28.70
N CYS A 140 -5.01 13.21 28.04
CA CYS A 140 -6.41 13.06 28.41
C CYS A 140 -6.72 11.79 29.19
N LEU A 141 -5.86 10.75 29.11
CA LEU A 141 -6.04 9.45 29.76
C LEU A 141 -7.33 8.70 29.39
N THR A 142 -8.06 9.14 28.35
CA THR A 142 -9.38 8.59 27.99
C THR A 142 -9.39 7.78 26.70
N SER A 143 -8.42 7.98 25.81
CA SER A 143 -8.39 7.35 24.49
C SER A 143 -6.97 7.02 24.05
N GLN A 144 -6.86 6.11 23.09
CA GLN A 144 -5.58 5.72 22.50
C GLN A 144 -4.82 6.93 21.90
N GLU A 145 -3.52 7.00 22.17
CA GLU A 145 -2.59 7.99 21.65
C GLU A 145 -2.22 7.69 20.19
N THR A 146 -3.12 8.05 19.28
CA THR A 146 -2.83 8.08 17.85
C THR A 146 -2.20 9.43 17.45
N THR A 147 -1.52 9.47 16.29
CA THR A 147 -0.98 10.73 15.74
C THR A 147 -2.05 11.82 15.60
N LEU A 148 -3.25 11.47 15.09
CA LEU A 148 -4.35 12.44 14.98
C LEU A 148 -4.87 12.86 16.36
N HIS A 149 -4.94 11.92 17.30
CA HIS A 149 -5.40 12.23 18.65
C HIS A 149 -4.48 13.25 19.32
N ILE A 150 -3.19 12.96 19.40
CA ILE A 150 -2.25 13.84 20.10
C ILE A 150 -2.09 15.20 19.40
N LEU A 151 -2.22 15.27 18.08
CA LEU A 151 -2.07 16.52 17.33
C LEU A 151 -3.36 17.32 17.17
N ARG A 152 -4.55 16.72 17.35
CA ARG A 152 -5.83 17.37 17.01
C ARG A 152 -6.99 17.01 17.94
N ASP A 153 -7.28 15.71 18.07
CA ASP A 153 -8.55 15.25 18.68
C ASP A 153 -8.49 15.16 20.20
N CYS A 154 -7.31 15.31 20.80
CA CYS A 154 -7.17 15.29 22.25
C CYS A 154 -7.90 16.48 22.87
N PRO A 155 -8.79 16.28 23.87
CA PRO A 155 -9.50 17.37 24.54
C PRO A 155 -8.58 18.44 25.17
N ARG A 156 -7.31 18.08 25.45
CA ARG A 156 -6.30 19.01 25.96
C ARG A 156 -5.65 19.85 24.85
N VAL A 157 -5.71 19.39 23.60
CA VAL A 157 -5.10 20.01 22.42
C VAL A 157 -6.13 20.76 21.59
N THR A 158 -7.38 20.31 21.54
CA THR A 158 -8.48 20.98 20.83
C THR A 158 -8.58 22.49 21.14
N PRO A 159 -8.43 22.96 22.40
CA PRO A 159 -8.46 24.39 22.70
C PRO A 159 -7.37 25.20 22.01
N ILE A 160 -6.17 24.63 21.80
CA ILE A 160 -5.07 25.30 21.10
C ILE A 160 -5.50 25.66 19.67
N TRP A 161 -6.12 24.71 18.97
CA TRP A 161 -6.65 24.94 17.64
C TRP A 161 -7.78 25.97 17.63
N SER A 162 -8.72 25.89 18.58
CA SER A 162 -9.80 26.88 18.70
C SER A 162 -9.26 28.29 18.88
N THR A 163 -8.21 28.49 19.68
CA THR A 163 -7.55 29.79 19.84
C THR A 163 -6.87 30.25 18.55
N LEU A 164 -6.22 29.36 17.80
CA LEU A 164 -5.56 29.70 16.55
C LEU A 164 -6.54 30.04 15.41
N PHE A 165 -7.71 29.39 15.38
CA PHE A 165 -8.78 29.74 14.45
C PHE A 165 -9.44 31.08 14.83
N GLY A 166 -9.52 31.40 16.12
CA GLY A 166 -10.13 32.64 16.62
C GLY A 166 -11.59 32.75 16.18
N SER A 167 -11.91 33.81 15.46
CA SER A 167 -13.26 34.02 14.88
C SER A 167 -13.48 33.28 13.56
N THR A 168 -12.43 32.65 13.01
CA THR A 168 -12.50 31.96 11.71
C THR A 168 -13.21 30.62 11.88
N PRO A 169 -14.20 30.28 11.04
CA PRO A 169 -14.88 29.00 11.15
C PRO A 169 -13.91 27.85 10.89
N ILE A 170 -13.98 26.82 11.74
CA ILE A 170 -13.19 25.59 11.54
C ILE A 170 -13.68 24.93 10.24
N PRO A 171 -12.79 24.68 9.26
CA PRO A 171 -13.22 24.09 8.00
C PRO A 171 -13.59 22.62 8.17
N PRO A 172 -14.52 22.08 7.36
CA PRO A 172 -14.98 20.69 7.49
C PRO A 172 -13.86 19.67 7.31
N TYR A 173 -12.86 19.97 6.47
CA TYR A 173 -11.69 19.12 6.26
C TYR A 173 -10.73 19.07 7.45
N PHE A 174 -10.91 19.92 8.48
CA PHE A 174 -10.16 19.85 9.73
C PHE A 174 -10.37 18.51 10.44
N HIS A 175 -11.58 17.95 10.37
CA HIS A 175 -11.94 16.68 11.00
C HIS A 175 -11.69 15.45 10.12
N SER A 176 -10.77 15.53 9.15
CA SER A 176 -10.44 14.38 8.31
C SER A 176 -9.95 13.18 9.14
N SER A 177 -10.45 11.98 8.86
CA SER A 177 -10.03 10.74 9.54
C SER A 177 -8.61 10.29 9.18
N SER A 178 -8.03 10.82 8.10
CA SER A 178 -6.67 10.51 7.67
C SER A 178 -5.71 11.62 8.07
N THR A 179 -4.63 11.26 8.79
CA THR A 179 -3.53 12.17 9.13
C THR A 179 -2.99 12.87 7.89
N PHE A 180 -2.83 12.12 6.80
CA PHE A 180 -2.31 12.65 5.54
C PHE A 180 -3.24 13.69 4.93
N ASN A 181 -4.55 13.40 4.85
CA ASN A 181 -5.51 14.34 4.27
C ASN A 181 -5.68 15.58 5.15
N TRP A 182 -5.68 15.40 6.48
CA TRP A 182 -5.72 16.51 7.42
C TRP A 182 -4.53 17.46 7.24
N ILE A 183 -3.28 16.96 7.32
CA ILE A 183 -2.08 17.79 7.18
C ILE A 183 -2.02 18.42 5.78
N ARG A 184 -2.34 17.66 4.72
CA ARG A 184 -2.33 18.18 3.35
C ARG A 184 -3.34 19.32 3.16
N SER A 185 -4.56 19.16 3.65
CA SER A 185 -5.57 20.21 3.53
C SER A 185 -5.20 21.43 4.36
N MET A 186 -4.71 21.24 5.59
CA MET A 186 -4.31 22.34 6.48
C MET A 186 -3.15 23.16 5.91
N THR A 187 -2.14 22.50 5.34
CA THR A 187 -0.99 23.18 4.71
C THR A 187 -1.33 23.88 3.39
N ALA A 188 -2.40 23.47 2.71
CA ALA A 188 -2.87 24.08 1.46
C ALA A 188 -3.91 25.19 1.67
N SER A 189 -4.32 25.48 2.91
CA SER A 189 -5.43 26.39 3.21
C SER A 189 -4.97 27.85 3.35
N PHE A 190 -4.68 28.51 2.23
CA PHE A 190 -4.27 29.92 2.19
C PHE A 190 -5.38 30.91 2.58
N GLN A 191 -6.64 30.48 2.54
CA GLN A 191 -7.81 31.30 2.87
C GLN A 191 -8.10 31.39 4.37
N LEU A 192 -7.46 30.55 5.18
CA LEU A 192 -7.47 30.69 6.63
C LEU A 192 -6.52 31.83 6.97
N ILE A 193 -7.05 32.99 7.34
CA ILE A 193 -6.26 34.15 7.73
C ILE A 193 -6.49 34.32 9.23
N PRO A 194 -5.50 33.98 10.09
CA PRO A 194 -5.54 34.46 11.46
C PRO A 194 -5.48 35.99 11.45
N ASP A 195 -6.09 36.65 12.45
CA ASP A 195 -6.32 38.10 12.53
C ASP A 195 -5.29 38.99 11.81
N PRO A 196 -5.73 40.11 11.20
CA PRO A 196 -4.88 40.96 10.35
C PRO A 196 -3.61 41.40 11.10
N GLY A 197 -2.45 40.86 10.67
CA GLY A 197 -1.13 41.09 11.29
C GLY A 197 -0.37 39.81 11.67
N ILE A 198 -1.03 38.64 11.65
CA ILE A 198 -0.43 37.34 12.00
C ILE A 198 0.22 36.67 10.77
N THR A 199 1.18 35.79 11.03
CA THR A 199 1.79 34.92 10.01
C THR A 199 0.74 34.13 9.21
N PRO A 200 0.90 33.96 7.89
CA PRO A 200 -0.05 33.22 7.06
C PRO A 200 -0.31 31.80 7.61
N TRP A 201 -1.55 31.32 7.53
CA TRP A 201 -1.92 30.00 8.05
C TRP A 201 -1.04 28.84 7.55
N PRO A 202 -0.67 28.76 6.26
CA PRO A 202 0.23 27.71 5.78
C PRO A 202 1.62 27.70 6.43
N THR A 203 2.04 28.80 7.05
CA THR A 203 3.26 28.89 7.86
C THR A 203 2.98 28.64 9.34
N LEU A 204 1.85 29.13 9.85
CA LEU A 204 1.44 28.98 11.25
C LEU A 204 1.08 27.53 11.60
N PHE A 205 0.27 26.87 10.78
CA PHE A 205 -0.20 25.50 11.04
C PHE A 205 0.93 24.49 11.26
N PRO A 206 1.96 24.40 10.39
CA PRO A 206 3.07 23.48 10.61
C PRO A 206 3.79 23.72 11.94
N ILE A 207 3.98 24.99 12.31
CA ILE A 207 4.67 25.37 13.54
C ILE A 207 3.82 25.03 14.76
N ALA A 208 2.52 25.33 14.71
CA ALA A 208 1.56 24.97 15.76
C ALA A 208 1.52 23.44 15.97
N ALA A 209 1.40 22.67 14.88
CA ALA A 209 1.41 21.21 14.94
C ALA A 209 2.71 20.63 15.51
N TRP A 210 3.85 21.29 15.28
CA TRP A 210 5.14 20.91 15.85
C TRP A 210 5.30 21.29 17.33
N SER A 211 4.59 22.32 17.79
CA SER A 211 4.69 22.83 19.17
C SER A 211 3.78 22.12 20.17
N ILE A 212 2.85 21.29 19.68
CA ILE A 212 2.02 20.39 20.48
C ILE A 212 2.87 19.19 20.90
#